data_AF-A0A1I3F2V5-F1
#
_entry.id   AF-A0A1I3F2V5-F1
#
_cell.length_a   1.000
_cell.length_b   1.000
_cell.length_c   1.000
_cell.angle_alpha   90.00
_cell.angle_beta   90.00
_cell.angle_gamma   90.00
#
_symmetry.space_group_name_H-M   'P 1'
#
loop_
_entity.id
_entity.type
_entity.pdbx_description
1 polymer ?
#
loop_
_entity_poly.entity_id
_entity_poly.type
_entity_poly.pdbx_seq_one_letter_code
_entity_poly.pdbx_strand_id
1 'polypeptide(L)'
;MVTHTSDLSYSLSYSHTVDWSPYLAGAGIGVLSWIVFAVVDQPIGITTALSQLSAGAAIPFLGSDAVSANSYWAGNPFVLDYGVIFLAGTLLGAFASALLSRRFHIETIPSVWRERFGPSVAKRLSAAFLGGILTMFGARLAGGCTSGHGISGGLQLALSSWVFLAVMFPVGIATAHLTFQRQA
;
A
#
# COMPACT_ATOMS: atom_id res chain seq x y z
N MET A 1 42.94 -35.11 -16.15
CA MET A 1 42.75 -34.89 -14.70
C MET A 1 43.05 -33.42 -14.47
N VAL A 2 42.11 -32.48 -14.32
CA VAL A 2 40.72 -32.48 -13.84
C VAL A 2 39.88 -31.61 -14.78
N THR A 3 38.73 -32.12 -15.21
CA THR A 3 37.69 -31.42 -15.97
C THR A 3 36.86 -30.55 -15.02
N HIS A 4 36.91 -29.22 -15.16
CA HIS A 4 35.96 -28.31 -14.51
C HIS A 4 34.72 -28.16 -15.39
N THR A 5 33.76 -29.05 -15.18
CA THR A 5 32.39 -28.99 -15.74
C THR A 5 31.39 -28.88 -14.59
N SER A 6 31.16 -27.67 -14.12
CA SER A 6 30.15 -27.26 -13.12
C SER A 6 30.25 -25.74 -13.08
N ASP A 7 29.36 -24.92 -13.64
CA ASP A 7 27.94 -24.82 -13.32
C ASP A 7 27.20 -24.03 -14.42
N LEU A 8 26.93 -24.66 -15.57
CA LEU A 8 26.00 -24.13 -16.58
C LEU A 8 24.54 -24.52 -16.30
N SER A 9 24.25 -24.97 -15.08
CA SER A 9 22.90 -25.16 -14.56
C SER A 9 22.32 -23.84 -14.03
N TYR A 10 22.26 -22.83 -14.90
CA TYR A 10 21.11 -21.91 -14.88
C TYR A 10 19.91 -22.74 -15.35
N SER A 11 19.40 -23.57 -14.44
CA SER A 11 18.11 -24.18 -14.66
C SER A 11 17.12 -23.03 -14.81
N LEU A 12 16.65 -22.84 -16.03
CA LEU A 12 15.34 -22.26 -16.29
C LEU A 12 14.34 -23.17 -15.59
N SER A 13 14.22 -23.01 -14.27
CA SER A 13 13.06 -23.46 -13.55
C SER A 13 11.95 -22.52 -14.01
N TYR A 14 11.36 -22.86 -15.16
CA TYR A 14 10.09 -22.29 -15.59
C TYR A 14 9.06 -22.77 -14.58
N SER A 15 9.06 -22.10 -13.44
CA SER A 15 7.97 -22.15 -12.50
C SER A 15 6.73 -21.68 -13.28
N HIS A 16 5.70 -22.52 -13.34
CA HIS A 16 4.37 -22.18 -13.86
C HIS A 16 3.68 -21.14 -12.94
N THR A 17 4.36 -20.02 -12.68
CA THR A 17 3.89 -18.90 -11.88
C THR A 17 3.53 -17.77 -12.83
N VAL A 18 2.33 -17.23 -12.67
CA VAL A 18 1.91 -16.03 -13.40
C VAL A 18 2.81 -14.87 -12.97
N ASP A 19 3.64 -14.39 -13.90
CA ASP A 19 4.48 -13.21 -13.71
C ASP A 19 3.77 -11.97 -14.27
N TRP A 20 3.29 -11.12 -13.37
CA TRP A 20 2.73 -9.82 -13.71
C TRP A 20 3.85 -8.89 -14.14
N SER A 21 3.99 -8.66 -15.45
CA SER A 21 4.93 -7.66 -15.97
C SER A 21 4.62 -6.28 -15.35
N PRO A 22 5.61 -5.58 -14.77
CA PRO A 22 5.41 -4.25 -14.20
C PRO A 22 4.82 -3.25 -15.20
N TYR A 23 5.19 -3.38 -16.48
CA TYR A 23 4.65 -2.55 -17.56
C TYR A 23 3.17 -2.82 -17.81
N LEU A 24 2.75 -4.10 -17.81
CA LEU A 24 1.34 -4.47 -17.96
C LEU A 24 0.51 -4.05 -16.75
N ALA A 25 1.04 -4.25 -15.55
CA ALA A 25 0.38 -3.79 -14.32
C ALA A 25 0.22 -2.26 -14.32
N GLY A 26 1.27 -1.52 -14.68
CA GLY A 26 1.23 -0.06 -14.80
C GLY A 26 0.24 0.43 -15.86
N ALA A 27 0.26 -0.16 -17.05
CA ALA A 27 -0.72 0.14 -18.11
C ALA A 27 -2.16 -0.16 -17.65
N GLY A 28 -2.36 -1.30 -16.97
CA GLY A 28 -3.66 -1.68 -16.39
C GLY A 28 -4.15 -0.69 -15.35
N ILE A 29 -3.29 -0.21 -14.45
CA ILE A 29 -3.62 0.85 -13.48
C ILE A 29 -3.96 2.17 -14.18
N GLY A 30 -3.25 2.52 -15.26
CA GLY A 30 -3.54 3.70 -16.07
C GLY A 30 -4.93 3.64 -16.72
N VAL A 31 -5.24 2.52 -17.39
CA VAL A 31 -6.56 2.28 -17.99
C VAL A 31 -7.66 2.27 -16.93
N LEU A 32 -7.42 1.61 -15.79
CA LEU A 32 -8.34 1.63 -14.66
C LEU A 32 -8.59 3.07 -14.18
N SER A 33 -7.55 3.90 -14.10
CA SER A 33 -7.67 5.31 -13.70
C SER A 33 -8.58 6.08 -14.66
N TRP A 34 -8.44 5.89 -15.98
CA TRP A 34 -9.32 6.51 -16.96
C TRP A 34 -10.78 6.07 -16.81
N ILE A 35 -11.02 4.77 -16.63
CA ILE A 35 -12.37 4.24 -16.43
C ILE A 35 -12.99 4.82 -15.17
N VAL A 36 -12.24 4.85 -14.07
CA VAL A 36 -12.72 5.40 -12.79
C VAL A 36 -13.06 6.88 -12.94
N PHE A 37 -12.21 7.69 -13.58
CA PHE A 37 -12.54 9.08 -13.83
C PHE A 37 -13.76 9.25 -14.73
N ALA A 38 -13.90 8.43 -15.78
CA ALA A 38 -15.03 8.52 -16.70
C ALA A 38 -16.38 8.14 -16.07
N VAL A 39 -16.38 7.20 -15.11
CA VAL A 39 -17.61 6.64 -14.52
C VAL A 39 -17.95 7.27 -13.17
N VAL A 40 -16.94 7.52 -12.33
CA VAL A 40 -17.10 7.92 -10.91
C VAL A 40 -16.73 9.38 -10.70
N ASP A 41 -15.91 9.95 -11.59
CA ASP A 41 -15.37 11.32 -11.47
C ASP A 41 -14.66 11.57 -10.13
N GLN A 42 -14.00 10.53 -9.59
CA GLN A 42 -13.22 10.62 -8.36
C GLN A 42 -11.83 9.99 -8.52
N PRO A 43 -10.80 10.51 -7.83
CA PRO A 43 -9.48 9.92 -7.85
C PRO A 43 -9.45 8.57 -7.13
N ILE A 44 -8.51 7.71 -7.54
CA ILE A 44 -8.25 6.43 -6.91
C ILE A 44 -7.54 6.67 -5.57
N GLY A 45 -8.29 6.63 -4.47
CA GLY A 45 -7.79 6.88 -3.12
C GLY A 45 -8.35 5.88 -2.10
N ILE A 46 -7.51 5.50 -1.13
CA ILE A 46 -7.89 4.56 -0.06
C ILE A 46 -8.01 5.20 1.33
N THR A 47 -7.39 6.37 1.54
CA THR A 47 -7.33 7.00 2.87
C THR A 47 -8.68 7.49 3.37
N THR A 48 -9.52 8.01 2.49
CA THR A 48 -10.88 8.43 2.86
C THR A 48 -11.71 7.23 3.27
N ALA A 49 -11.69 6.15 2.46
CA ALA A 49 -12.35 4.88 2.78
C ALA A 49 -11.89 4.29 4.12
N LEU A 50 -10.58 4.29 4.39
CA LEU A 50 -10.05 3.86 5.70
C LEU A 50 -10.53 4.74 6.85
N SER A 51 -10.68 6.05 6.64
CA SER A 51 -11.21 6.97 7.65
C SER A 51 -12.69 6.72 7.93
N GLN A 52 -13.48 6.46 6.87
CA GLN A 52 -14.90 6.10 6.99
C GLN A 52 -15.07 4.75 7.69
N LEU A 53 -14.23 3.75 7.37
CA LEU A 53 -14.21 2.47 8.10
C LEU A 53 -13.86 2.66 9.57
N SER A 54 -12.94 3.58 9.90
CA SER A 54 -12.61 3.88 11.30
C SER A 54 -13.80 4.48 12.05
N ALA A 55 -14.61 5.31 11.39
CA ALA A 55 -15.84 5.85 11.97
C ALA A 55 -16.83 4.71 12.26
N GLY A 56 -17.04 3.81 11.30
CA GLY A 56 -17.92 2.64 11.47
C GLY A 56 -17.45 1.69 12.56
N ALA A 57 -16.13 1.43 12.62
CA ALA A 57 -15.52 0.59 13.65
C ALA A 57 -15.60 1.22 15.05
N ALA A 58 -15.69 2.54 15.17
CA ALA A 58 -15.80 3.23 16.45
C ALA A 58 -17.23 3.22 17.04
N ILE A 59 -18.27 3.05 16.20
CA ILE A 59 -19.68 3.10 16.63
C ILE A 59 -19.99 2.12 17.78
N PRO A 60 -19.58 0.83 17.74
CA PRO A 60 -19.85 -0.10 18.84
C PRO A 60 -19.19 0.26 20.16
N PHE A 61 -18.10 1.05 20.14
CA PHE A 61 -17.32 1.38 21.34
C PHE A 61 -17.69 2.74 21.94
N LEU A 62 -18.00 3.73 21.09
CA LEU A 62 -18.25 5.11 21.51
C LEU A 62 -19.74 5.51 21.40
N GLY A 63 -20.53 4.78 20.63
CA GLY A 63 -21.91 5.14 20.30
C GLY A 63 -22.00 6.08 19.09
N SER A 64 -23.12 6.01 18.35
CA SER A 64 -23.37 6.82 17.14
C SER A 64 -23.29 8.32 17.40
N ASP A 65 -23.75 8.76 18.57
CA ASP A 65 -23.87 10.18 18.91
C ASP A 65 -22.49 10.78 19.19
N ALA A 66 -21.62 10.03 19.87
CA ALA A 66 -20.24 10.46 20.11
C ALA A 66 -19.41 10.48 18.82
N VAL A 67 -19.65 9.51 17.91
CA VAL A 67 -18.95 9.47 16.62
C VAL A 67 -19.38 10.64 15.72
N SER A 68 -20.69 10.93 15.65
CA SER A 68 -21.22 12.05 14.85
C SER A 68 -20.91 13.42 15.46
N ALA A 69 -20.72 13.53 16.77
CA ALA A 69 -20.26 14.75 17.43
C ALA A 69 -18.78 15.07 17.14
N ASN A 70 -17.97 14.09 16.74
CA ASN A 70 -16.57 14.32 16.41
C ASN A 70 -16.44 14.93 15.00
N SER A 71 -15.87 16.14 14.89
CA SER A 71 -15.69 16.85 13.62
C SER A 71 -14.97 16.04 12.53
N TYR A 72 -14.01 15.18 12.91
CA TYR A 72 -13.28 14.34 11.96
C TYR A 72 -14.17 13.27 11.33
N TRP A 73 -14.94 12.55 12.15
CA TRP A 73 -15.85 11.50 11.69
C TRP A 73 -17.15 12.06 11.10
N ALA A 74 -17.61 13.23 11.55
CA ALA A 74 -18.69 13.97 10.90
C ALA A 74 -18.33 14.33 9.44
N GLY A 75 -17.07 14.67 9.18
CA GLY A 75 -16.56 14.90 7.82
C GLY A 75 -16.22 13.63 7.03
N ASN A 76 -16.16 12.47 7.69
CA ASN A 76 -15.85 11.17 7.07
C ASN A 76 -16.79 10.08 7.62
N PRO A 77 -18.12 10.21 7.44
CA PRO A 77 -19.06 9.26 7.99
C PRO A 77 -18.90 7.90 7.31
N PHE A 78 -19.21 6.82 8.04
CA PHE A 78 -19.19 5.49 7.44
C PHE A 78 -20.31 5.38 6.39
N VAL A 79 -19.92 5.37 5.12
CA VAL A 79 -20.80 5.19 3.97
C VAL A 79 -20.16 4.14 3.07
N LEU A 80 -20.97 3.21 2.56
CA LEU A 80 -20.53 2.25 1.54
C LEU A 80 -20.50 2.95 0.17
N ASP A 81 -19.51 3.81 -0.01
CA ASP A 81 -19.27 4.53 -1.25
C ASP A 81 -18.29 3.77 -2.18
N TYR A 82 -18.01 4.39 -3.33
CA TYR A 82 -17.02 3.88 -4.27
C TYR A 82 -15.66 3.62 -3.60
N GLY A 83 -15.21 4.50 -2.69
CA GLY A 83 -13.92 4.36 -2.02
C GLY A 83 -13.84 3.10 -1.16
N VAL A 84 -14.90 2.78 -0.41
CA VAL A 84 -14.95 1.56 0.41
C VAL A 84 -15.02 0.31 -0.47
N ILE A 85 -15.80 0.34 -1.55
CA ILE A 85 -15.87 -0.77 -2.52
C ILE A 85 -14.51 -0.96 -3.20
N PHE A 86 -13.86 0.14 -3.59
CA PHE A 86 -12.53 0.13 -4.20
C PHE A 86 -11.49 -0.44 -3.23
N LEU A 87 -11.49 -0.02 -1.97
CA LEU A 87 -10.62 -0.57 -0.94
C LEU A 87 -10.80 -2.09 -0.78
N ALA A 88 -12.05 -2.56 -0.67
CA ALA A 88 -12.33 -3.99 -0.63
C ALA A 88 -11.86 -4.72 -1.90
N GLY A 89 -12.10 -4.11 -3.07
CA GLY A 89 -11.64 -4.61 -4.37
C GLY A 89 -10.12 -4.74 -4.47
N THR A 90 -9.36 -3.76 -3.96
CA THR A 90 -7.88 -3.84 -3.94
C THR A 90 -7.38 -4.96 -3.03
N LEU A 91 -8.02 -5.17 -1.88
CA LEU A 91 -7.67 -6.26 -0.97
C LEU A 91 -7.94 -7.63 -1.61
N LEU A 92 -9.14 -7.82 -2.18
CA LEU A 92 -9.52 -9.06 -2.86
C LEU A 92 -8.68 -9.29 -4.12
N GLY A 93 -8.39 -8.24 -4.89
CA GLY A 93 -7.55 -8.31 -6.09
C GLY A 93 -6.11 -8.68 -5.76
N ALA A 94 -5.51 -8.08 -4.71
CA ALA A 94 -4.18 -8.44 -4.24
C ALA A 94 -4.12 -9.90 -3.75
N PHE A 95 -5.15 -10.35 -3.03
CA PHE A 95 -5.26 -11.73 -2.58
C PHE A 95 -5.39 -12.72 -3.76
N ALA A 96 -6.30 -12.46 -4.70
CA ALA A 96 -6.46 -13.27 -5.91
C ALA A 96 -5.15 -13.32 -6.72
N SER A 97 -4.49 -12.17 -6.90
CA SER A 97 -3.19 -12.07 -7.57
C SER A 97 -2.13 -12.94 -6.87
N ALA A 98 -2.06 -12.93 -5.55
CA ALA A 98 -1.12 -13.75 -4.79
C ALA A 98 -1.37 -15.26 -4.99
N LEU A 99 -2.64 -15.68 -5.06
CA LEU A 99 -3.04 -17.07 -5.32
C LEU A 99 -2.74 -17.49 -6.76
N LEU A 100 -3.12 -16.68 -7.75
CA LEU A 100 -2.91 -16.93 -9.18
C LEU A 100 -1.41 -17.01 -9.52
N SER A 101 -0.60 -16.14 -8.94
CA SER A 101 0.86 -16.19 -9.08
C SER A 101 1.51 -17.30 -8.24
N ARG A 102 0.75 -18.08 -7.47
CA ARG A 102 1.25 -19.11 -6.53
C ARG A 102 2.34 -18.59 -5.59
N ARG A 103 2.24 -17.31 -5.21
CA ARG A 103 3.19 -16.60 -4.32
C ARG A 103 2.60 -16.30 -2.95
N PHE A 104 1.37 -16.74 -2.69
CA PHE A 104 0.75 -16.60 -1.38
C PHE A 104 1.53 -17.40 -0.33
N HIS A 105 2.08 -16.68 0.64
CA HIS A 105 2.71 -17.24 1.82
C HIS A 105 2.50 -16.28 2.99
N ILE A 106 2.32 -16.84 4.19
CA ILE A 106 2.17 -16.04 5.40
C ILE A 106 3.57 -15.78 5.97
N GLU A 107 4.00 -14.52 5.95
CA GLU A 107 5.28 -14.10 6.50
C GLU A 107 5.06 -13.08 7.61
N THR A 108 5.31 -13.49 8.86
CA THR A 108 5.17 -12.60 10.03
C THR A 108 6.38 -11.70 10.22
N ILE A 109 7.58 -12.20 9.91
CA ILE A 109 8.84 -11.48 10.07
C ILE A 109 9.63 -11.56 8.76
N PRO A 110 9.64 -10.47 7.97
CA PRO A 110 10.45 -10.36 6.76
C PRO A 110 11.94 -10.63 7.04
N SER A 111 12.63 -11.30 6.11
CA SER A 111 14.08 -11.56 6.20
C SER A 111 14.88 -10.28 6.51
N VAL A 112 14.61 -9.19 5.78
CA VAL A 112 15.25 -7.88 5.96
C VAL A 112 15.05 -7.32 7.38
N TRP A 113 13.86 -7.52 7.96
CA TRP A 113 13.60 -7.12 9.35
C TRP A 113 14.38 -7.99 10.33
N ARG A 114 14.41 -9.31 10.09
CA ARG A 114 15.10 -10.27 10.95
C ARG A 114 16.60 -9.99 11.02
N GLU A 115 17.21 -9.71 9.87
CA GLU A 115 18.63 -9.36 9.77
C GLU A 115 18.98 -8.09 10.57
N ARG A 116 18.06 -7.12 10.61
CA ARG A 116 18.31 -5.82 11.23
C ARG A 116 17.91 -5.73 12.71
N PHE A 117 16.73 -6.23 13.05
CA PHE A 117 16.08 -6.03 14.35
C PHE A 117 15.86 -7.33 15.13
N GLY A 118 16.28 -8.47 14.56
CA GLY A 118 16.15 -9.79 15.14
C GLY A 118 14.77 -10.44 14.92
N PRO A 119 14.55 -11.65 15.47
CA PRO A 119 13.37 -12.47 15.22
C PRO A 119 12.16 -12.14 16.12
N SER A 120 12.13 -10.97 16.78
CA SER A 120 11.04 -10.64 17.71
C SER A 120 9.76 -10.22 16.96
N VAL A 121 8.72 -11.05 17.07
CA VAL A 121 7.38 -10.77 16.51
C VAL A 121 6.79 -9.48 17.10
N ALA A 122 6.86 -9.32 18.43
CA ALA A 122 6.30 -8.16 19.11
C ALA A 122 6.93 -6.84 18.61
N LYS A 123 8.25 -6.80 18.43
CA LYS A 123 8.95 -5.63 17.87
C LYS A 123 8.53 -5.34 16.44
N ARG A 124 8.37 -6.37 15.61
CA ARG A 124 7.94 -6.21 14.21
C ARG A 124 6.53 -5.64 14.11
N LEU A 125 5.60 -6.20 14.89
CA LEU A 125 4.20 -5.79 14.88
C LEU A 125 4.02 -4.40 15.49
N SER A 126 4.71 -4.07 16.58
CA SER A 126 4.66 -2.72 17.16
C SER A 126 5.19 -1.67 16.17
N ALA A 127 6.31 -1.95 15.50
CA ALA A 127 6.84 -1.06 14.47
C ALA A 127 5.90 -0.94 13.25
N ALA A 128 5.27 -2.04 12.82
CA ALA A 128 4.28 -2.02 11.73
C ALA A 128 3.10 -1.11 12.09
N PHE A 129 2.59 -1.25 13.32
CA PHE A 129 1.44 -0.51 13.80
C PHE A 129 1.75 0.99 13.94
N LEU A 130 2.87 1.34 14.60
CA LEU A 130 3.32 2.72 14.72
C LEU A 130 3.62 3.36 13.36
N GLY A 131 4.25 2.61 12.44
CA GLY A 131 4.47 3.04 11.06
C GLY A 131 3.16 3.27 10.30
N GLY A 132 2.16 2.42 10.52
CA GLY A 132 0.81 2.59 9.97
C GLY A 132 0.12 3.86 10.47
N ILE A 133 0.20 4.14 11.77
CA ILE A 133 -0.31 5.40 12.37
C ILE A 133 0.35 6.60 11.70
N LEU A 134 1.69 6.61 11.62
CA LEU A 134 2.43 7.73 11.04
C LEU A 134 2.11 7.92 9.55
N THR A 135 1.99 6.83 8.80
CA THR A 135 1.65 6.85 7.38
C THR A 135 0.24 7.39 7.16
N MET A 136 -0.73 6.93 7.95
CA MET A 136 -2.12 7.38 7.84
C MET A 136 -2.28 8.84 8.25
N PHE A 137 -1.62 9.24 9.34
CA PHE A 137 -1.57 10.63 9.79
C PHE A 137 -0.98 11.55 8.70
N GLY A 138 0.19 11.18 8.16
CA GLY A 138 0.84 11.93 7.09
C GLY A 138 -0.01 12.01 5.83
N ALA A 139 -0.66 10.92 5.43
CA ALA A 139 -1.54 10.91 4.25
C ALA A 139 -2.77 11.80 4.42
N ARG A 140 -3.36 11.87 5.63
CA ARG A 140 -4.46 12.80 5.91
C ARG A 140 -4.00 14.25 5.97
N LEU A 141 -2.82 14.51 6.54
CA LEU A 141 -2.21 15.85 6.54
C LEU A 141 -1.92 16.34 5.12
N ALA A 142 -1.43 15.46 4.25
CA ALA A 142 -1.17 15.77 2.84
C ALA A 142 -2.45 15.82 1.97
N GLY A 143 -3.60 15.44 2.51
CA GLY A 143 -4.86 15.36 1.77
C GLY A 143 -4.95 14.20 0.78
N GLY A 144 -4.04 13.21 0.86
CA GLY A 144 -4.04 12.03 -0.02
C GLY A 144 -2.89 11.06 0.24
N CYS A 145 -3.04 9.83 -0.25
CA CYS A 145 -2.01 8.78 -0.25
C CYS A 145 -1.28 8.70 -1.59
N THR A 146 -0.34 7.75 -1.72
CA THR A 146 0.40 7.49 -2.96
C THR A 146 -0.51 7.16 -4.15
N SER A 147 -1.64 6.47 -3.95
CA SER A 147 -2.61 6.26 -5.04
C SER A 147 -3.34 7.56 -5.43
N GLY A 148 -3.77 8.35 -4.44
CA GLY A 148 -4.50 9.61 -4.67
C GLY A 148 -3.63 10.70 -5.28
N HIS A 149 -2.52 11.07 -4.64
CA HIS A 149 -1.57 12.05 -5.16
C HIS A 149 -0.71 11.47 -6.27
N GLY A 150 -0.09 10.30 -6.05
CA GLY A 150 0.90 9.78 -6.99
C GLY A 150 0.31 9.29 -8.31
N ILE A 151 -0.72 8.44 -8.26
CA ILE A 151 -1.33 7.89 -9.48
C ILE A 151 -2.33 8.89 -10.05
N SER A 152 -3.41 9.18 -9.33
CA SER A 152 -4.50 10.01 -9.85
C SER A 152 -4.10 11.47 -10.05
N GLY A 153 -3.51 12.11 -9.06
CA GLY A 153 -3.06 13.50 -9.16
C GLY A 153 -1.88 13.69 -10.13
N GLY A 154 -0.97 12.71 -10.20
CA GLY A 154 0.10 12.66 -11.19
C GLY A 154 -0.43 12.63 -12.63
N LEU A 155 -1.43 11.79 -12.91
CA LEU A 155 -2.10 11.73 -14.22
C LEU A 155 -2.81 13.04 -14.59
N GLN A 156 -3.36 13.75 -13.60
CA GLN A 156 -3.98 15.07 -13.80
C GLN A 156 -2.98 16.21 -13.91
N LEU A 157 -1.68 15.94 -13.76
CA LEU A 157 -0.61 16.95 -13.68
C LEU A 157 -0.83 17.98 -12.55
N ALA A 158 -1.48 17.56 -11.46
CA ALA A 158 -1.73 18.44 -10.32
C ALA A 158 -0.42 18.85 -9.65
N LEU A 159 -0.17 20.15 -9.54
CA LEU A 159 1.07 20.69 -8.95
C LEU A 159 1.29 20.16 -7.52
N SER A 160 0.23 20.11 -6.71
CA SER A 160 0.28 19.57 -5.34
C SER A 160 0.77 18.12 -5.31
N SER A 161 0.39 17.31 -6.29
CA SER A 161 0.81 15.92 -6.41
C SER A 161 2.25 15.76 -6.85
N TRP A 162 2.72 16.60 -7.77
CA TRP A 162 4.14 16.63 -8.14
C TRP A 162 5.03 17.05 -6.98
N VAL A 163 4.60 18.06 -6.20
CA VAL A 163 5.31 18.47 -4.97
C VAL A 163 5.30 17.33 -3.95
N PHE A 164 4.15 16.67 -3.74
CA PHE A 164 4.04 15.50 -2.86
C PHE A 164 5.05 14.41 -3.25
N LEU A 165 5.09 14.01 -4.53
CA LEU A 165 6.02 12.98 -5.01
C LEU A 165 7.49 13.41 -4.86
N ALA A 166 7.81 14.67 -5.18
CA ALA A 166 9.16 15.21 -5.09
C ALA A 166 9.71 15.22 -3.64
N VAL A 167 8.83 15.28 -2.63
CA VAL A 167 9.22 15.19 -1.22
C VAL A 167 9.15 13.75 -0.70
N MET A 168 8.09 13.01 -1.04
CA MET A 168 7.83 11.66 -0.54
C MET A 168 8.95 10.68 -0.93
N PHE A 169 9.42 10.72 -2.18
CA PHE A 169 10.47 9.80 -2.64
C PHE A 169 11.81 10.02 -1.93
N PRO A 170 12.41 11.24 -1.91
CA PRO A 170 13.66 11.46 -1.20
C PRO A 170 13.57 11.17 0.30
N VAL A 171 12.50 11.59 0.97
CA VAL A 171 12.32 11.34 2.41
C VAL A 171 12.14 9.84 2.68
N GLY A 172 11.37 9.13 1.86
CA GLY A 172 11.20 7.68 1.95
C GLY A 172 12.52 6.93 1.76
N ILE A 173 13.29 7.30 0.74
CA ILE A 173 14.63 6.76 0.47
C ILE A 173 15.56 7.03 1.65
N ALA A 174 15.64 8.26 2.14
CA ALA A 174 16.48 8.63 3.29
C ALA A 174 16.08 7.86 4.55
N THR A 175 14.79 7.73 4.83
CA THR A 175 14.27 6.98 5.99
C THR A 175 14.61 5.50 5.88
N ALA A 176 14.42 4.90 4.69
CA ALA A 176 14.75 3.51 4.42
C ALA A 176 16.25 3.25 4.60
N HIS A 177 17.09 4.14 4.07
CA HIS A 177 18.53 4.10 4.33
C HIS A 177 18.78 4.16 5.83
N LEU A 178 18.48 5.25 6.53
CA LEU A 178 18.78 5.43 7.96
C LEU A 178 18.31 4.24 8.83
N THR A 179 17.15 3.68 8.54
CA THR A 179 16.56 2.58 9.32
C THR A 179 17.26 1.24 9.05
N PHE A 180 17.58 0.95 7.78
CA PHE A 180 18.08 -0.36 7.33
C PHE A 180 19.55 -0.34 6.84
N GLN A 181 20.34 0.70 7.15
CA GLN A 181 21.77 0.71 6.80
C GLN A 181 22.46 -0.53 7.37
N ARG A 182 23.17 -1.29 6.53
CA ARG A 182 23.97 -2.44 6.99
C ARG A 182 24.95 -1.96 8.07
N GLN A 183 24.93 -2.60 9.25
CA GLN A 183 26.04 -2.48 10.19
C GLN A 183 27.15 -3.38 9.64
N ALA A 184 28.34 -2.81 9.48
CA ALA A 184 29.54 -3.56 9.12
C ALA A 184 29.95 -4.50 10.26
#